data_AF-M0LAR2-F1
#
_entry.id   AF-M0LAR2-F1
#
_cell.length_a   1.000
_cell.length_b   1.000
_cell.length_c   1.000
_cell.angle_alpha   90.00
_cell.angle_beta   90.00
_cell.angle_gamma   90.00
#
_symmetry.space_group_name_H-M   'P 1'
#
loop_
_entity.id
_entity.type
_entity.pdbx_description
1 polymer ?
#
loop_
_entity_poly.entity_id
_entity_poly.type
_entity_poly.pdbx_seq_one_letter_code
_entity_poly.pdbx_strand_id
1 'polypeptide(L)'
;MANDTDVDHEEEPADADSVADDESAVDDHPTEREREFAQMQRRLDEREMGLDQRSAELDRRGEQIDAREEELDRRETELDEREYRLDEREAALDDRETDLDEREAELTEYDAQLSERAEELDEHEETLNTYLSGQMSDLEESITGTMHDALDRYEADRAGRFGPTGTMLVGLAGVALVVAGIGFGALASAGTAPFSVGGTTANLVLAAVVGIVGLALNLGTVAGKI
;
A
#
# COMPACT_ATOMS: atom_id res chain seq x y z
N MET A 1 -61.46 -117.97 -2.99
CA MET A 1 -61.77 -119.41 -2.94
C MET A 1 -60.91 -120.06 -4.01
N ALA A 2 -60.00 -120.94 -3.58
CA ALA A 2 -59.47 -122.15 -4.28
C ALA A 2 -59.00 -121.99 -5.74
N ASN A 3 -57.89 -122.56 -6.20
CA ASN A 3 -57.11 -123.67 -5.69
C ASN A 3 -55.80 -123.69 -6.50
N ASP A 4 -54.75 -124.21 -5.89
CA ASP A 4 -53.55 -124.71 -6.53
C ASP A 4 -53.84 -125.68 -7.69
N THR A 5 -52.86 -125.83 -8.59
CA THR A 5 -52.11 -127.08 -8.88
C THR A 5 -51.82 -127.16 -10.38
N ASP A 6 -50.53 -127.21 -10.75
CA ASP A 6 -49.93 -128.11 -11.74
C ASP A 6 -48.45 -127.70 -11.90
N VAL A 7 -47.52 -128.37 -11.21
CA VAL A 7 -46.90 -129.68 -11.50
C VAL A 7 -45.82 -129.57 -12.56
N ASP A 8 -44.61 -129.90 -12.09
CA ASP A 8 -43.35 -130.05 -12.80
C ASP A 8 -43.47 -130.81 -14.11
N HIS A 9 -42.69 -130.41 -15.14
CA HIS A 9 -41.97 -131.36 -15.99
C HIS A 9 -40.75 -130.70 -16.64
N GLU A 10 -39.72 -131.55 -16.74
CA GLU A 10 -38.32 -131.31 -17.04
C GLU A 10 -38.05 -130.84 -18.47
N GLU A 11 -37.06 -129.95 -18.63
CA GLU A 11 -36.18 -129.93 -19.80
C GLU A 11 -34.76 -129.52 -19.36
N GLU A 12 -33.83 -130.47 -19.35
CA GLU A 12 -32.42 -130.19 -19.67
C GLU A 12 -32.28 -130.33 -21.20
N PRO A 13 -31.47 -129.50 -21.90
CA PRO A 13 -30.07 -129.91 -22.02
C PRO A 13 -29.01 -128.80 -22.31
N ALA A 14 -27.74 -129.24 -22.22
CA ALA A 14 -26.59 -128.88 -23.05
C ALA A 14 -25.78 -127.60 -22.75
N ASP A 15 -24.56 -127.85 -22.26
CA ASP A 15 -23.27 -127.35 -22.74
C ASP A 15 -23.17 -125.89 -23.23
N ALA A 16 -22.55 -125.04 -22.41
CA ALA A 16 -21.80 -123.88 -22.91
C ALA A 16 -20.61 -123.57 -21.98
N ASP A 17 -19.47 -124.11 -22.41
CA ASP A 17 -18.13 -123.54 -22.38
C ASP A 17 -17.68 -122.64 -21.21
N SER A 18 -16.64 -123.13 -20.55
CA SER A 18 -15.80 -122.41 -19.61
C SER A 18 -15.06 -121.26 -20.29
N VAL A 19 -15.34 -120.02 -19.89
CA VAL A 19 -14.35 -118.94 -19.95
C VAL A 19 -14.06 -118.54 -18.51
N ALA A 20 -12.97 -119.10 -17.98
CA ALA A 20 -12.38 -118.62 -16.75
C ALA A 20 -11.75 -117.26 -17.06
N ASP A 21 -12.37 -116.19 -16.56
CA ASP A 21 -11.74 -114.88 -16.48
C ASP A 21 -10.59 -114.97 -15.47
N ASP A 22 -9.40 -115.31 -15.98
CA ASP A 22 -8.11 -115.11 -15.31
C ASP A 22 -7.79 -113.62 -15.32
N GLU A 23 -8.50 -112.84 -14.49
CA GLU A 23 -8.05 -111.49 -14.14
C GLU A 23 -6.91 -111.64 -13.13
N SER A 24 -5.70 -111.85 -13.65
CA SER A 24 -4.48 -111.64 -12.89
C SER A 24 -4.47 -110.19 -12.40
N ALA A 25 -4.75 -109.99 -11.12
CA ALA A 25 -4.52 -108.71 -10.44
C ALA A 25 -3.03 -108.40 -10.52
N VAL A 26 -2.65 -107.61 -11.53
CA VAL A 26 -1.33 -107.01 -11.66
C VAL A 26 -1.16 -106.10 -10.46
N ASP A 27 -0.24 -106.45 -9.58
CA ASP A 27 0.12 -105.64 -8.41
C ASP A 27 0.78 -104.34 -8.91
N ASP A 28 -0.04 -103.31 -9.13
CA ASP A 28 0.33 -102.00 -9.64
C ASP A 28 0.98 -101.17 -8.51
N HIS A 29 2.15 -101.63 -8.07
CA HIS A 29 2.95 -100.93 -7.07
C HIS A 29 4.08 -100.18 -7.77
N PRO A 30 4.06 -98.83 -7.79
CA PRO A 30 5.06 -98.06 -8.50
C PRO A 30 6.44 -98.34 -7.93
N THR A 31 7.41 -98.48 -8.84
CA THR A 31 8.81 -98.72 -8.53
C THR A 31 9.41 -97.52 -7.79
N GLU A 32 10.50 -97.73 -7.04
CA GLU A 32 11.19 -96.64 -6.33
C GLU A 32 11.57 -95.47 -7.26
N ARG A 33 11.99 -95.77 -8.50
CA ARG A 33 12.30 -94.75 -9.52
C ARG A 33 11.10 -93.90 -9.92
N GLU A 34 9.92 -94.50 -10.06
CA GLU A 34 8.70 -93.74 -10.39
C GLU A 34 8.30 -92.81 -9.25
N ARG A 35 8.48 -93.26 -8.00
CA ARG A 35 8.26 -92.41 -6.81
C ARG A 35 9.26 -91.25 -6.74
N GLU A 36 10.54 -91.50 -7.05
CA GLU A 36 11.57 -90.45 -7.13
C GLU A 36 11.28 -89.45 -8.24
N PHE A 37 10.88 -89.91 -9.43
CA PHE A 37 10.50 -89.04 -10.54
C PHE A 37 9.27 -88.18 -10.21
N ALA A 38 8.24 -88.77 -9.58
CA ALA A 38 7.07 -88.03 -9.13
C ALA A 38 7.39 -87.02 -8.01
N GLN A 39 8.38 -87.28 -7.15
CA GLN A 39 8.89 -86.28 -6.20
C GLN A 39 9.65 -85.16 -6.92
N MET A 40 10.46 -85.49 -7.92
CA MET A 40 11.21 -84.51 -8.68
C MET A 40 10.29 -83.58 -9.47
N GLN A 41 9.25 -84.11 -10.13
CA GLN A 41 8.22 -83.31 -10.80
C GLN A 41 7.55 -82.35 -9.82
N ARG A 42 7.05 -82.85 -8.67
CA ARG A 42 6.44 -81.98 -7.66
C ARG A 42 7.36 -80.84 -7.21
N ARG A 43 8.65 -81.12 -6.99
CA ARG A 43 9.64 -80.09 -6.66
C ARG A 43 9.86 -79.08 -7.79
N LEU A 44 9.79 -79.50 -9.05
CA LEU A 44 9.90 -78.60 -10.19
C LEU A 44 8.65 -77.71 -10.28
N ASP A 45 7.47 -78.28 -10.16
CA ASP A 45 6.20 -77.54 -10.17
C ASP A 45 6.16 -76.50 -9.04
N GLU A 46 6.57 -76.87 -7.82
CA GLU A 46 6.69 -75.94 -6.69
C GLU A 46 7.68 -74.80 -6.97
N ARG A 47 8.80 -75.08 -7.64
CA ARG A 47 9.79 -74.07 -8.01
C ARG A 47 9.27 -73.15 -9.11
N GLU A 48 8.57 -73.69 -10.09
CA GLU A 48 7.94 -72.92 -11.17
C GLU A 48 6.90 -71.94 -10.61
N MET A 49 5.98 -72.42 -9.76
CA MET A 49 5.03 -71.55 -9.07
C MET A 49 5.72 -70.47 -8.22
N GLY A 50 6.84 -70.82 -7.56
CA GLY A 50 7.63 -69.87 -6.80
C GLY A 50 8.33 -68.81 -7.66
N LEU A 51 8.75 -69.17 -8.88
CA LEU A 51 9.32 -68.23 -9.85
C LEU A 51 8.24 -67.31 -10.42
N ASP A 52 7.06 -67.84 -10.75
CA ASP A 52 5.93 -67.05 -11.25
C ASP A 52 5.48 -66.00 -10.23
N GLN A 53 5.39 -66.38 -8.95
CA GLN A 53 5.08 -65.42 -7.88
C GLN A 53 6.13 -64.31 -7.79
N ARG A 54 7.42 -64.65 -7.89
CA ARG A 54 8.51 -63.66 -7.86
C ARG A 54 8.48 -62.76 -9.09
N SER A 55 8.18 -63.29 -10.27
CA SER A 55 8.02 -62.50 -11.49
C SER A 55 6.90 -61.48 -11.31
N ALA A 56 5.73 -61.92 -10.87
CA ALA A 56 4.60 -61.02 -10.63
C ALA A 56 4.89 -59.98 -9.53
N GLU A 57 5.71 -60.30 -8.52
CA GLU A 57 6.17 -59.32 -7.54
C GLU A 57 7.11 -58.29 -8.15
N LEU A 58 8.06 -58.73 -8.99
CA LEU A 58 8.98 -57.83 -9.69
C LEU A 58 8.25 -56.89 -10.65
N ASP A 59 7.26 -57.40 -11.40
CA ASP A 59 6.44 -56.60 -12.30
C ASP A 59 5.72 -55.47 -11.54
N ARG A 60 5.06 -55.80 -10.41
CA ARG A 60 4.41 -54.80 -9.55
C ARG A 60 5.38 -53.78 -8.94
N ARG A 61 6.63 -54.19 -8.68
CA ARG A 61 7.67 -53.26 -8.20
C ARG A 61 8.14 -52.35 -9.33
N GLY A 62 8.25 -52.86 -10.55
CA GLY A 62 8.52 -52.08 -11.77
C GLY A 62 7.48 -50.97 -11.94
N GLU A 63 6.19 -51.34 -11.96
CA GLU A 63 5.09 -50.38 -12.09
C GLU A 63 5.10 -49.30 -10.99
N GLN A 64 5.47 -49.66 -9.75
CA GLN A 64 5.61 -48.70 -8.65
C GLN A 64 6.81 -47.76 -8.80
N ILE A 65 7.90 -48.24 -9.40
CA ILE A 65 9.09 -47.42 -9.68
C ILE A 65 8.73 -46.43 -10.79
N ASP A 66 8.15 -46.89 -11.89
CA ASP A 66 7.74 -46.05 -13.01
C ASP A 66 6.79 -44.93 -12.55
N ALA A 67 5.80 -45.26 -11.72
CA ALA A 67 4.88 -44.27 -11.16
C ALA A 67 5.58 -43.22 -10.28
N ARG A 68 6.64 -43.60 -9.56
CA ARG A 68 7.43 -42.68 -8.74
C ARG A 68 8.35 -41.81 -9.58
N GLU A 69 8.93 -42.35 -10.65
CA GLU A 69 9.72 -41.56 -11.61
C GLU A 69 8.85 -40.47 -12.22
N GLU A 70 7.65 -40.80 -12.70
CA GLU A 70 6.73 -39.79 -13.23
C GLU A 70 6.32 -38.74 -12.16
N GLU A 71 6.18 -39.14 -10.89
CA GLU A 71 5.90 -38.19 -9.81
C GLU A 71 7.08 -37.24 -9.57
N LEU A 72 8.31 -37.75 -9.61
CA LEU A 72 9.51 -36.94 -9.47
C LEU A 72 9.68 -35.96 -10.63
N ASP A 73 9.47 -36.40 -11.87
CA ASP A 73 9.56 -35.54 -13.06
C ASP A 73 8.56 -34.36 -12.99
N ARG A 74 7.33 -34.62 -12.52
CA ARG A 74 6.33 -33.56 -12.29
C ARG A 74 6.79 -32.57 -11.23
N ARG A 75 7.34 -33.06 -10.12
CA ARG A 75 7.86 -32.21 -9.03
C ARG A 75 9.07 -31.39 -9.46
N GLU A 76 9.94 -31.94 -10.28
CA GLU A 76 11.09 -31.22 -10.86
C GLU A 76 10.58 -30.07 -11.73
N THR A 77 9.63 -30.34 -12.64
CA THR A 77 9.00 -29.29 -13.46
C THR A 77 8.34 -28.19 -12.61
N GLU A 78 7.62 -28.56 -11.55
CA GLU A 78 7.01 -27.59 -10.63
C GLU A 78 8.04 -26.75 -9.87
N LEU A 79 9.21 -27.32 -9.55
CA LEU A 79 10.30 -26.60 -8.89
C LEU A 79 10.95 -25.62 -9.86
N ASP A 80 11.22 -26.03 -11.10
CA ASP A 80 11.77 -25.14 -12.14
C ASP A 80 10.84 -23.94 -12.37
N GLU A 81 9.52 -24.17 -12.46
CA GLU A 81 8.54 -23.07 -12.58
C GLU A 81 8.50 -22.15 -11.36
N ARG A 82 8.83 -22.65 -10.17
CA ARG A 82 8.93 -21.81 -8.97
C ARG A 82 10.21 -21.00 -8.96
N GLU A 83 11.31 -21.58 -9.40
CA GLU A 83 12.60 -20.90 -9.53
C GLU A 83 12.48 -19.72 -10.51
N TYR A 84 11.96 -19.95 -11.72
CA TYR A 84 11.73 -18.87 -12.69
C TYR A 84 10.86 -17.72 -12.14
N ARG A 85 9.83 -18.03 -11.36
CA ARG A 85 8.97 -17.00 -10.73
C ARG A 85 9.67 -16.25 -9.60
N LEU A 86 10.60 -16.90 -8.89
CA LEU A 86 11.41 -16.24 -7.88
C LEU A 86 12.39 -15.29 -8.55
N ASP A 87 13.05 -15.71 -9.62
CA ASP A 87 13.98 -14.86 -10.39
C ASP A 87 13.28 -13.62 -10.96
N GLU A 88 12.08 -13.78 -11.55
CA GLU A 88 11.29 -12.64 -12.04
C GLU A 88 10.93 -11.67 -10.92
N ARG A 89 10.60 -12.19 -9.74
CA ARG A 89 10.27 -11.37 -8.57
C ARG A 89 11.48 -10.66 -8.00
N GLU A 90 12.65 -11.29 -8.01
CA GLU A 90 13.91 -10.70 -7.59
C GLU A 90 14.29 -9.53 -8.51
N ALA A 91 14.22 -9.73 -9.83
CA ALA A 91 14.46 -8.66 -10.81
C ALA A 91 13.50 -7.48 -10.62
N ALA A 92 12.20 -7.76 -10.40
CA ALA A 92 11.22 -6.70 -10.16
C ALA A 92 11.44 -5.94 -8.84
N LEU A 93 12.07 -6.57 -7.84
CA LEU A 93 12.44 -5.91 -6.59
C LEU A 93 13.68 -5.02 -6.79
N ASP A 94 14.67 -5.47 -7.54
CA ASP A 94 15.88 -4.70 -7.89
C ASP A 94 15.53 -3.41 -8.66
N ASP A 95 14.63 -3.54 -9.66
CA ASP A 95 14.09 -2.38 -10.38
C ASP A 95 13.38 -1.38 -9.44
N ARG A 96 12.67 -1.91 -8.43
CA ARG A 96 11.93 -1.07 -7.48
C ARG A 96 12.84 -0.41 -6.46
N GLU A 97 13.91 -1.06 -6.06
CA GLU A 97 14.97 -0.47 -5.22
C GLU A 97 15.63 0.68 -5.96
N THR A 98 15.95 0.50 -7.24
CA THR A 98 16.51 1.57 -8.08
C THR A 98 15.56 2.78 -8.22
N ASP A 99 14.26 2.58 -8.47
CA ASP A 99 13.27 3.68 -8.51
C ASP A 99 13.15 4.41 -7.15
N LEU A 100 13.32 3.70 -6.04
CA LEU A 100 13.30 4.32 -4.71
C LEU A 100 14.55 5.17 -4.46
N ASP A 101 15.73 4.67 -4.83
CA ASP A 101 16.98 5.40 -4.72
C ASP A 101 16.96 6.70 -5.55
N GLU A 102 16.43 6.64 -6.78
CA GLU A 102 16.25 7.82 -7.63
C GLU A 102 15.32 8.86 -6.97
N ARG A 103 14.19 8.43 -6.41
CA ARG A 103 13.26 9.33 -5.71
C ARG A 103 13.86 9.91 -4.44
N GLU A 104 14.67 9.16 -3.70
CA GLU A 104 15.35 9.66 -2.51
C GLU A 104 16.36 10.76 -2.89
N ALA A 105 17.08 10.58 -3.99
CA ALA A 105 17.96 11.60 -4.53
C ALA A 105 17.20 12.86 -4.97
N GLU A 106 16.08 12.72 -5.69
CA GLU A 106 15.21 13.84 -6.08
C GLU A 106 14.66 14.60 -4.87
N LEU A 107 14.22 13.89 -3.83
CA LEU A 107 13.72 14.52 -2.59
C LEU A 107 14.83 15.28 -1.86
N THR A 108 16.05 14.73 -1.84
CA THR A 108 17.22 15.39 -1.25
C THR A 108 17.54 16.69 -1.99
N GLU A 109 17.49 16.67 -3.33
CA GLU A 109 17.71 17.88 -4.13
C GLU A 109 16.62 18.93 -3.88
N TYR A 110 15.36 18.50 -3.82
CA TYR A 110 14.23 19.40 -3.55
C TYR A 110 14.32 20.04 -2.15
N ASP A 111 14.73 19.28 -1.14
CA ASP A 111 14.95 19.79 0.22
C ASP A 111 16.07 20.85 0.27
N ALA A 112 17.16 20.62 -0.48
CA ALA A 112 18.24 21.59 -0.61
C ALA A 112 17.76 22.88 -1.30
N GLN A 113 16.97 22.78 -2.36
CA GLN A 113 16.38 23.95 -3.04
C GLN A 113 15.42 24.73 -2.13
N LEU A 114 14.60 24.04 -1.34
CA LEU A 114 13.72 24.68 -0.37
C LEU A 114 14.51 25.41 0.72
N SER A 115 15.61 24.82 1.18
CA SER A 115 16.49 25.44 2.17
C SER A 115 17.13 26.72 1.62
N GLU A 116 17.66 26.69 0.39
CA GLU A 116 18.20 27.89 -0.27
C GLU A 116 17.13 28.98 -0.44
N ARG A 117 15.91 28.59 -0.84
CA ARG A 117 14.79 29.53 -0.97
C ARG A 117 14.39 30.17 0.35
N ALA A 118 14.47 29.42 1.45
CA ALA A 118 14.19 29.93 2.79
C ALA A 118 15.24 30.96 3.21
N GLU A 119 16.52 30.67 2.97
CA GLU A 119 17.61 31.63 3.24
C GLU A 119 17.45 32.92 2.41
N GLU A 120 17.12 32.81 1.12
CA GLU A 120 16.85 33.98 0.26
C GLU A 120 15.68 34.84 0.77
N LEU A 121 14.61 34.20 1.28
CA LEU A 121 13.47 34.90 1.86
C LEU A 121 13.84 35.61 3.17
N ASP A 122 14.64 34.98 4.03
CA ASP A 122 15.13 35.60 5.26
C ASP A 122 15.99 36.84 4.96
N GLU A 123 16.90 36.77 3.98
CA GLU A 123 17.71 37.92 3.54
C GLU A 123 16.84 39.05 2.97
N HIS A 124 15.81 38.71 2.19
CA HIS A 124 14.89 39.69 1.62
C HIS A 124 14.03 40.35 2.70
N GLU A 125 13.61 39.61 3.73
CA GLU A 125 12.89 40.15 4.88
C GLU A 125 13.77 41.14 5.66
N GLU A 126 15.03 40.78 5.95
CA GLU A 126 15.98 41.67 6.63
C GLU A 126 16.21 42.96 5.83
N THR A 127 16.40 42.83 4.51
CA THR A 127 16.58 43.96 3.61
C THR A 127 15.37 44.90 3.61
N LEU A 128 14.16 44.33 3.51
CA LEU A 128 12.92 45.11 3.59
C LEU A 128 12.78 45.82 4.93
N ASN A 129 13.09 45.15 6.03
CA ASN A 129 12.98 45.72 7.38
C ASN A 129 13.96 46.89 7.56
N THR A 130 15.19 46.74 7.08
CA THR A 130 16.19 47.83 7.09
C THR A 130 15.75 49.02 6.24
N TYR A 131 15.22 48.77 5.04
CA TYR A 131 14.72 49.84 4.18
C TYR A 131 13.51 50.57 4.79
N LEU A 132 12.52 49.83 5.31
CA LEU A 132 11.31 50.39 5.91
C LEU A 132 11.62 51.15 7.21
N SER A 133 12.50 50.63 8.07
CA SER A 133 12.91 51.32 9.29
C SER A 133 13.68 52.61 8.98
N GLY A 134 14.55 52.61 7.96
CA GLY A 134 15.21 53.82 7.48
C GLY A 134 14.21 54.87 6.98
N GLN A 135 13.28 54.49 6.10
CA GLN A 135 12.24 55.42 5.62
C GLN A 135 11.36 55.96 6.75
N MET A 136 11.02 55.13 7.73
CA MET A 136 10.19 55.55 8.86
C MET A 136 10.95 56.55 9.74
N SER A 137 12.25 56.33 9.98
CA SER A 137 13.10 57.27 10.70
C SER A 137 13.16 58.63 10.00
N ASP A 138 13.41 58.65 8.69
CA ASP A 138 13.46 59.89 7.89
C ASP A 138 12.10 60.62 7.89
N LEU A 139 11.00 59.84 7.82
CA LEU A 139 9.64 60.38 7.89
C LEU A 139 9.33 60.97 9.27
N GLU A 140 9.71 60.29 10.35
CA GLU A 140 9.55 60.77 11.71
C GLU A 140 10.35 62.05 11.96
N GLU A 141 11.57 62.12 11.46
CA GLU A 141 12.40 63.32 11.54
C GLU A 141 11.75 64.49 10.77
N SER A 142 11.27 64.26 9.55
CA SER A 142 10.56 65.28 8.76
C SER A 142 9.28 65.76 9.44
N ILE A 143 8.48 64.85 10.01
CA ILE A 143 7.23 65.20 10.72
C ILE A 143 7.58 65.99 11.98
N THR A 144 8.56 65.54 12.76
CA THR A 144 8.98 66.20 14.01
C THR A 144 9.53 67.58 13.73
N GLY A 145 10.39 67.74 12.72
CA GLY A 145 10.91 69.04 12.29
C GLY A 145 9.81 69.99 11.85
N THR A 146 8.86 69.52 11.03
CA THR A 146 7.71 70.33 10.61
C THR A 146 6.82 70.73 11.80
N MET A 147 6.60 69.82 12.75
CA MET A 147 5.82 70.08 13.95
C MET A 147 6.52 71.07 14.88
N HIS A 148 7.83 70.96 15.06
CA HIS A 148 8.64 71.89 15.84
C HIS A 148 8.63 73.28 15.20
N ASP A 149 8.86 73.37 13.90
CA ASP A 149 8.75 74.62 13.13
C ASP A 149 7.35 75.27 13.23
N ALA A 150 6.30 74.46 13.20
CA ALA A 150 4.92 74.94 13.33
C ALA A 150 4.61 75.42 14.76
N LEU A 151 5.15 74.75 15.78
CA LEU A 151 5.02 75.13 17.18
C LEU A 151 5.83 76.39 17.52
N ASP A 152 7.05 76.51 17.01
CA ASP A 152 7.89 77.70 17.17
C ASP A 152 7.26 78.93 16.49
N ARG A 153 6.69 78.75 15.29
CA ARG A 153 5.87 79.81 14.64
C ARG A 153 4.64 80.17 15.47
N TYR A 154 4.03 79.19 16.14
CA TYR A 154 2.88 79.43 17.00
C TYR A 154 3.24 80.17 18.30
N GLU A 155 4.40 79.87 18.89
CA GLU A 155 4.90 80.59 20.07
C GLU A 155 5.39 82.00 19.74
N ALA A 156 5.99 82.20 18.57
CA ALA A 156 6.38 83.53 18.09
C ALA A 156 5.17 84.47 17.90
N ASP A 157 3.99 83.94 17.60
CA ASP A 157 2.74 84.70 17.40
C ASP A 157 1.88 84.86 18.67
N ARG A 158 2.38 84.52 19.87
CA ARG A 158 1.58 84.54 21.12
C ARG A 158 1.21 85.93 21.67
N ALA A 159 1.47 87.00 20.92
CA ALA A 159 1.06 88.36 21.29
C ALA A 159 -0.11 88.87 20.42
N GLY A 160 -1.26 88.20 20.45
CA GLY A 160 -2.53 88.82 20.02
C GLY A 160 -3.57 87.86 19.42
N ARG A 161 -4.70 87.72 20.14
CA ARG A 161 -6.06 87.38 19.65
C ARG A 161 -6.17 86.42 18.45
N PHE A 162 -6.62 85.18 18.72
CA PHE A 162 -7.01 84.13 17.77
C PHE A 162 -7.24 84.60 16.32
N GLY A 163 -6.19 84.46 15.51
CA GLY A 163 -6.18 84.67 14.07
C GLY A 163 -6.05 83.34 13.30
N PRO A 164 -5.64 83.36 12.01
CA PRO A 164 -5.63 82.23 11.07
C PRO A 164 -4.75 81.02 11.45
N THR A 165 -4.15 80.99 12.64
CA THR A 165 -3.40 79.88 13.23
C THR A 165 -4.29 78.78 13.80
N GLY A 166 -5.53 79.10 14.22
CA GLY A 166 -6.48 78.08 14.69
C GLY A 166 -6.85 77.04 13.62
N THR A 167 -6.85 77.42 12.34
CA THR A 167 -7.14 76.50 11.24
C THR A 167 -5.98 75.55 10.95
N MET A 168 -4.72 75.93 11.22
CA MET A 168 -3.59 75.00 11.05
C MET A 168 -3.61 73.86 12.09
N LEU A 169 -3.98 74.15 13.34
CA LEU A 169 -4.11 73.12 14.39
C LEU A 169 -5.22 72.11 14.06
N VAL A 170 -6.35 72.58 13.53
CA VAL A 170 -7.44 71.71 13.07
C VAL A 170 -7.00 70.86 11.86
N GLY A 171 -6.18 71.43 10.97
CA GLY A 171 -5.62 70.72 9.81
C GLY A 171 -4.67 69.59 10.23
N LEU A 172 -3.75 69.85 11.16
CA LEU A 172 -2.83 68.84 11.71
C LEU A 172 -3.58 67.73 12.46
N ALA A 173 -4.58 68.07 13.27
CA ALA A 173 -5.44 67.09 13.92
C ALA A 173 -6.21 66.23 12.90
N GLY A 174 -6.64 66.84 11.79
CA GLY A 174 -7.25 66.13 10.66
C GLY A 174 -6.30 65.12 9.99
N VAL A 175 -5.05 65.51 9.72
CA VAL A 175 -4.04 64.61 9.15
C VAL A 175 -3.72 63.44 10.09
N ALA A 176 -3.56 63.69 11.39
CA ALA A 176 -3.33 62.64 12.38
C ALA A 176 -4.48 61.62 12.41
N LEU A 177 -5.74 62.08 12.29
CA LEU A 177 -6.92 61.21 12.20
C LEU A 177 -6.95 60.37 10.92
N VAL A 178 -6.51 60.90 9.77
CA VAL A 178 -6.41 60.14 8.51
C VAL A 178 -5.39 59.01 8.65
N VAL A 179 -4.20 59.31 9.19
CA VAL A 179 -3.14 58.31 9.40
C VAL A 179 -3.59 57.23 10.37
N ALA A 180 -4.23 57.61 11.48
CA ALA A 180 -4.80 56.67 12.45
C ALA A 180 -5.89 55.77 11.82
N GLY A 181 -6.74 56.32 10.95
CA GLY A 181 -7.76 55.55 10.23
C GLY A 181 -7.17 54.52 9.26
N ILE A 182 -6.15 54.89 8.49
CA ILE A 182 -5.48 53.99 7.53
C ILE A 182 -4.74 52.86 8.28
N GLY A 183 -3.97 53.20 9.32
CA GLY A 183 -3.24 52.21 10.11
C GLY A 183 -4.17 51.21 10.81
N PHE A 184 -5.30 51.69 11.37
CA PHE A 184 -6.31 50.81 11.96
C PHE A 184 -6.99 49.91 10.92
N GLY A 185 -7.24 50.40 9.70
CA GLY A 185 -7.80 49.61 8.61
C GLY A 185 -6.89 48.45 8.16
N ALA A 186 -5.58 48.70 8.08
CA ALA A 186 -4.60 47.66 7.74
C ALA A 186 -4.56 46.55 8.81
N LEU A 187 -4.51 46.92 10.10
CA LEU A 187 -4.54 45.96 11.21
C LEU A 187 -5.86 45.18 11.30
N ALA A 188 -6.99 45.84 11.01
CA ALA A 188 -8.29 45.18 10.96
C ALA A 188 -8.36 44.13 9.84
N SER A 189 -7.73 44.38 8.68
CA SER A 189 -7.69 43.42 7.57
C SER A 189 -6.81 42.19 7.86
N ALA A 190 -5.77 42.35 8.67
CA ALA A 190 -4.89 41.27 9.14
C ALA A 190 -5.43 40.50 10.36
N GLY A 191 -6.55 40.95 10.95
CA GLY A 191 -7.18 40.30 12.11
C GLY A 191 -6.51 40.59 13.46
N THR A 192 -5.57 41.53 13.53
CA THR A 192 -4.70 41.81 14.69
C THR A 192 -5.06 43.08 15.46
N ALA A 193 -6.25 43.65 15.23
CA ALA A 193 -6.67 44.89 15.86
C ALA A 193 -6.85 44.75 17.40
N PRO A 194 -6.33 45.69 18.22
CA PRO A 194 -6.30 45.58 19.68
C PRO A 194 -7.67 45.65 20.37
N PHE A 195 -8.72 46.06 19.65
CA PHE A 195 -10.10 46.12 20.15
C PHE A 195 -11.07 45.69 19.05
N SER A 196 -11.90 44.67 19.28
CA SER A 196 -12.92 44.23 18.32
C SER A 196 -14.30 44.76 18.73
N VAL A 197 -14.82 45.77 18.02
CA VAL A 197 -16.14 46.37 18.31
C VAL A 197 -17.27 45.68 17.53
N GLY A 198 -16.91 44.89 16.54
CA GLY A 198 -17.76 44.00 15.74
C GLY A 198 -16.84 43.26 14.76
N GLY A 199 -17.34 42.29 14.01
CA GLY A 199 -16.53 41.52 13.06
C GLY A 199 -15.74 42.39 12.06
N THR A 200 -14.86 41.78 11.27
CA THR A 200 -13.90 42.45 10.36
C THR A 200 -14.50 43.61 9.55
N THR A 201 -15.75 43.46 9.09
CA THR A 201 -16.50 44.49 8.36
C THR A 201 -16.81 45.73 9.20
N ALA A 202 -17.18 45.58 10.47
CA ALA A 202 -17.50 46.69 11.36
C ALA A 202 -16.25 47.51 11.72
N ASN A 203 -15.12 46.85 11.95
CA ASN A 203 -13.84 47.52 12.22
C ASN A 203 -13.35 48.33 11.01
N LEU A 204 -13.53 47.79 9.79
CA LEU A 204 -13.15 48.47 8.55
C LEU A 204 -14.05 49.69 8.28
N VAL A 205 -15.36 49.58 8.58
CA VAL A 205 -16.29 50.71 8.51
C VAL A 205 -15.89 51.81 9.50
N LEU A 206 -15.53 51.46 10.73
CA LEU A 206 -15.06 52.43 11.72
C LEU A 206 -13.77 53.13 11.25
N ALA A 207 -12.81 52.37 10.72
CA ALA A 207 -11.57 52.90 10.15
C ALA A 207 -11.85 53.93 9.04
N ALA A 208 -12.76 53.60 8.13
CA ALA A 208 -13.18 54.47 7.04
C ALA A 208 -13.84 55.75 7.56
N VAL A 209 -14.71 55.66 8.57
CA VAL A 209 -15.37 56.83 9.18
C VAL A 209 -14.33 57.77 9.80
N VAL A 210 -13.38 57.23 10.57
CA VAL A 210 -12.31 58.02 11.20
C VAL A 210 -11.45 58.73 10.15
N GLY A 211 -11.07 58.03 9.09
CA GLY A 211 -10.32 58.62 7.97
C GLY A 211 -11.09 59.73 7.24
N ILE A 212 -12.39 59.52 6.98
CA ILE A 212 -13.26 60.51 6.32
C ILE A 212 -13.39 61.77 7.19
N VAL A 213 -13.55 61.62 8.52
CA VAL A 213 -13.64 62.76 9.44
C VAL A 213 -12.32 63.55 9.46
N GLY A 214 -11.17 62.88 9.49
CA GLY A 214 -9.87 63.55 9.40
C GLY A 214 -9.69 64.34 8.10
N LEU A 215 -10.15 63.75 6.98
CA LEU A 215 -10.09 64.37 5.66
C LEU A 215 -11.03 65.59 5.56
N ALA A 216 -12.24 65.50 6.13
CA ALA A 216 -13.19 66.60 6.19
C ALA A 216 -12.68 67.77 7.05
N LEU A 217 -12.03 67.49 8.18
CA LEU A 217 -11.40 68.51 9.01
C LEU A 217 -10.28 69.24 8.26
N ASN A 218 -9.49 68.53 7.45
CA ASN A 218 -8.46 69.13 6.60
C ASN A 218 -9.08 70.06 5.53
N LEU A 219 -10.10 69.59 4.80
CA LEU A 219 -10.82 70.41 3.79
C LEU A 219 -11.49 71.66 4.38
N GLY A 220 -12.08 71.56 5.58
CA GLY A 220 -12.71 72.71 6.25
C GLY A 220 -11.72 73.85 6.56
N THR A 221 -10.45 73.51 6.76
CA THR A 221 -9.39 74.52 7.02
C THR A 221 -8.90 75.22 5.76
N VAL A 222 -8.95 74.54 4.61
CA VAL A 222 -8.60 75.10 3.29
C VAL A 222 -9.72 75.98 2.75
N ALA A 223 -10.99 75.62 3.00
CA ALA A 223 -12.15 76.38 2.52
C ALA A 223 -12.37 77.73 3.24
N GLY A 224 -11.86 77.90 4.47
CA GLY A 224 -11.96 79.15 5.23
C GLY A 224 -10.98 80.26 4.80
N LYS A 225 -10.18 80.04 3.74
CA LYS A 225 -9.20 80.99 3.20
C LYS A 225 -9.55 81.56 1.81
N ILE A 226 -10.76 81.34 1.31
CA ILE A 226 -11.33 82.04 0.15
C ILE A 226 -12.34 83.08 0.64
#